data_AF-A0A8D8J2Z7-F1
#
_entry.id   AF-A0A8D8J2Z7-F1
#
_cell.length_a   1.000
_cell.length_b   1.000
_cell.length_c   1.000
_cell.angle_alpha   90.00
_cell.angle_beta   90.00
_cell.angle_gamma   90.00
#
_symmetry.space_group_name_H-M   'P 1'
#
loop_
_entity.id
_entity.type
_entity.pdbx_description
1 polymer ?
#
loop_
_entity_poly.entity_id
_entity_poly.type
_entity_poly.pdbx_seq_one_letter_code
_entity_poly.pdbx_strand_id
1 'polypeptide(L)'
;IPQAVGAAYAFKRQPDNQRVVITYFGEGAASEGDAHAAFNFAATLDCPVMLFCRNNGFAISTPSKEQYRGDGIAGRAAGYGIAALRFDGTDIFAVYNATKMAREYVLKNNKPIVMEAMQYRISHHSTSDDSTAYRPAEDLEIWNTTEH
;
A
#
# COMPACT_ATOMS: atom_id res chain seq x y z
N ILE A 1 -6.29 9.16 -0.25
CA ILE A 1 -6.29 8.21 0.90
C ILE A 1 -7.29 8.64 1.98
N PRO A 2 -7.34 9.90 2.46
CA PRO A 2 -8.26 10.32 3.55
C PRO A 2 -9.74 10.03 3.28
N GLN A 3 -10.20 10.23 2.05
CA GLN A 3 -11.59 9.96 1.65
C GLN A 3 -12.00 8.49 1.88
N ALA A 4 -11.11 7.54 1.62
CA ALA A 4 -11.37 6.12 1.86
C ALA A 4 -11.53 5.81 3.35
N VAL A 5 -10.71 6.46 4.20
CA VAL A 5 -10.83 6.35 5.66
C VAL A 5 -12.15 6.94 6.15
N GLY A 6 -12.56 8.09 5.60
CA GLY A 6 -13.87 8.69 5.90
C GLY A 6 -15.04 7.79 5.50
N ALA A 7 -14.98 7.16 4.34
CA ALA A 7 -15.99 6.18 3.91
C ALA A 7 -16.02 4.95 4.82
N ALA A 8 -14.85 4.43 5.23
CA ALA A 8 -14.77 3.31 6.17
C ALA A 8 -15.37 3.67 7.53
N TYR A 9 -15.11 4.89 8.02
CA TYR A 9 -15.71 5.38 9.25
C TYR A 9 -17.23 5.51 9.15
N ALA A 10 -17.75 5.99 8.01
CA ALA A 10 -19.19 6.05 7.77
C ALA A 10 -19.82 4.65 7.80
N PHE A 11 -19.18 3.65 7.20
CA PHE A 11 -19.64 2.26 7.24
C PHE A 11 -19.56 1.65 8.64
N LYS A 12 -18.53 1.94 9.43
CA LYS A 12 -18.43 1.52 10.83
C LYS A 12 -19.59 1.99 11.68
N ARG A 13 -20.12 3.19 11.40
CA ARG A 13 -21.25 3.78 12.16
C ARG A 13 -22.61 3.19 11.79
N GLN A 14 -22.69 2.38 10.74
CA GLN A 14 -23.93 1.70 10.36
C GLN A 14 -24.07 0.39 11.15
N PRO A 15 -25.26 0.08 11.69
CA PRO A 15 -25.50 -1.19 12.36
C PRO A 15 -25.33 -2.36 11.39
N ASP A 16 -24.83 -3.48 11.91
CA ASP A 16 -24.64 -4.75 11.18
C ASP A 16 -23.82 -4.64 9.87
N ASN A 17 -22.95 -3.64 9.76
CA ASN A 17 -22.16 -3.44 8.56
C ASN A 17 -21.01 -4.46 8.44
N GLN A 18 -21.00 -5.19 7.32
CA GLN A 18 -19.97 -6.17 6.94
C GLN A 18 -19.12 -5.69 5.74
N ARG A 19 -19.04 -4.37 5.55
CA ARG A 19 -18.27 -3.74 4.47
C ARG A 19 -16.92 -3.25 4.97
N VAL A 20 -15.92 -3.44 4.13
CA VAL A 20 -14.56 -2.91 4.27
C VAL A 20 -14.29 -2.00 3.10
N VAL A 21 -13.58 -0.90 3.34
CA VAL A 21 -13.05 -0.06 2.25
C VAL A 21 -11.61 -0.46 1.97
N ILE A 22 -11.25 -0.56 0.69
CA ILE A 22 -9.86 -0.67 0.25
C ILE A 22 -9.49 0.56 -0.55
N THR A 23 -8.27 1.07 -0.35
CA THR A 23 -7.70 2.14 -1.17
C THR A 23 -6.30 1.77 -1.61
N TYR A 24 -5.98 2.08 -2.87
CA TYR A 24 -4.70 1.77 -3.49
C TYR A 24 -3.87 3.03 -3.65
N PHE A 25 -2.58 2.94 -3.36
CA PHE A 25 -1.62 4.03 -3.52
C PHE A 25 -0.22 3.47 -3.82
N GLY A 26 0.69 4.32 -4.30
CA GLY A 26 2.10 3.97 -4.50
C GLY A 26 2.95 4.37 -3.29
N GLU A 27 4.17 3.87 -3.22
CA GLU A 27 5.10 4.18 -2.12
C GLU A 27 5.47 5.67 -2.05
N GLY A 28 5.59 6.35 -3.20
CA GLY A 28 5.75 7.81 -3.23
C GLY A 28 4.57 8.57 -2.64
N ALA A 29 3.33 8.12 -2.91
CA ALA A 29 2.14 8.75 -2.35
C ALA A 29 2.05 8.60 -0.83
N ALA A 30 2.76 7.63 -0.23
CA ALA A 30 2.85 7.49 1.22
C ALA A 30 3.71 8.58 1.88
N SER A 31 4.49 9.35 1.11
CA SER A 31 5.25 10.51 1.59
C SER A 31 4.42 11.80 1.64
N GLU A 32 3.22 11.80 1.05
CA GLU A 32 2.29 12.94 1.14
C GLU A 32 1.71 13.11 2.55
N GLY A 33 1.51 14.37 2.96
CA GLY A 33 0.91 14.68 4.27
C GLY A 33 -0.49 14.07 4.47
N ASP A 34 -1.25 13.97 3.38
CA ASP A 34 -2.57 13.31 3.37
C ASP A 34 -2.49 11.82 3.71
N ALA A 35 -1.39 11.13 3.37
CA ALA A 35 -1.20 9.74 3.76
C ALA A 35 -1.00 9.61 5.28
N HIS A 36 -0.18 10.48 5.86
CA HIS A 36 0.01 10.56 7.31
C HIS A 36 -1.31 10.83 8.04
N ALA A 37 -2.05 11.85 7.59
CA ALA A 37 -3.35 12.20 8.17
C ALA A 37 -4.34 11.04 8.08
N ALA A 38 -4.39 10.35 6.93
CA ALA A 38 -5.26 9.19 6.74
C ALA A 38 -4.89 8.01 7.66
N PHE A 39 -3.60 7.70 7.81
CA PHE A 39 -3.15 6.60 8.68
C PHE A 39 -3.50 6.90 10.14
N ASN A 40 -3.20 8.12 10.61
CA ASN A 40 -3.53 8.53 11.97
C ASN A 40 -5.06 8.51 12.22
N PHE A 41 -5.85 9.00 11.28
CA PHE A 41 -7.30 9.00 11.42
C PHE A 41 -7.90 7.58 11.39
N ALA A 42 -7.36 6.70 10.55
CA ALA A 42 -7.78 5.30 10.48
C ALA A 42 -7.48 4.56 11.78
N ALA A 43 -6.31 4.81 12.39
CA ALA A 43 -5.90 4.21 13.65
C ALA A 43 -6.76 4.71 14.82
N THR A 44 -6.83 6.03 15.01
CA THR A 44 -7.51 6.64 16.18
C THR A 44 -9.01 6.38 16.20
N LEU A 45 -9.64 6.18 15.04
CA LEU A 45 -11.05 5.86 14.93
C LEU A 45 -11.35 4.39 14.68
N ASP A 46 -10.32 3.52 14.67
CA ASP A 46 -10.47 2.08 14.43
C ASP A 46 -11.32 1.85 13.15
N CYS A 47 -10.91 2.45 12.03
CA CYS A 47 -11.68 2.41 10.78
C CYS A 47 -11.52 1.05 10.07
N PRO A 48 -12.60 0.44 9.54
CA PRO A 48 -12.52 -0.82 8.80
C PRO A 48 -11.99 -0.61 7.37
N VAL A 49 -10.70 -0.30 7.24
CA VAL A 49 -10.04 0.06 5.98
C VAL A 49 -8.77 -0.75 5.72
N MET A 50 -8.60 -1.20 4.48
CA MET A 50 -7.35 -1.77 3.95
C MET A 50 -6.60 -0.69 3.17
N LEU A 51 -5.41 -0.34 3.65
CA LEU A 51 -4.52 0.66 3.06
C LEU A 51 -3.49 -0.09 2.18
N PHE A 52 -3.80 -0.25 0.89
CA PHE A 52 -3.02 -1.09 -0.02
C PHE A 52 -1.97 -0.28 -0.79
N CYS A 53 -0.72 -0.37 -0.34
CA CYS A 53 0.44 0.18 -1.02
C CYS A 53 0.94 -0.79 -2.09
N ARG A 54 1.01 -0.32 -3.34
CA ARG A 54 1.74 -0.96 -4.43
C ARG A 54 3.13 -0.34 -4.48
N ASN A 55 4.07 -0.94 -3.76
CA ASN A 55 5.44 -0.47 -3.74
C ASN A 55 6.15 -1.02 -4.98
N ASN A 56 6.34 -0.17 -5.99
CA ASN A 56 6.93 -0.57 -7.27
C ASN A 56 8.39 -0.13 -7.42
N GLY A 57 8.99 0.37 -6.33
CA GLY A 57 10.34 0.89 -6.29
C GLY A 57 10.48 2.37 -6.68
N PHE A 58 9.54 2.98 -7.40
CA PHE A 58 9.71 4.31 -8.01
C PHE A 58 8.45 5.19 -8.08
N ALA A 59 8.59 6.42 -7.58
CA ALA A 59 7.64 7.50 -7.77
C ALA A 59 8.09 8.37 -8.97
N ILE A 60 7.52 8.10 -10.15
CA ILE A 60 8.00 8.63 -11.44
C ILE A 60 9.47 8.23 -11.63
N SER A 61 10.41 9.14 -11.35
CA SER A 61 11.86 8.95 -11.43
C SER A 61 12.55 8.82 -10.08
N THR A 62 11.86 9.11 -8.98
CA THR A 62 12.47 9.08 -7.64
C THR A 62 12.44 7.66 -7.07
N PRO A 63 13.60 7.05 -6.78
CA PRO A 63 13.64 5.72 -6.18
C PRO A 63 13.15 5.74 -4.72
N SER A 64 12.62 4.62 -4.25
CA SER A 64 12.05 4.49 -2.90
C SER A 64 13.03 4.85 -1.78
N LYS A 65 14.32 4.59 -1.96
CA LYS A 65 15.40 4.95 -1.03
C LYS A 65 15.56 6.46 -0.80
N GLU A 66 15.06 7.27 -1.74
CA GLU A 66 15.00 8.74 -1.65
C GLU A 66 13.64 9.23 -1.16
N GLN A 67 12.59 8.41 -1.27
CA GLN A 67 11.27 8.69 -0.72
C GLN A 67 11.24 8.53 0.81
N TYR A 68 11.97 7.55 1.35
CA TYR A 68 12.03 7.29 2.78
C TYR A 68 13.26 6.47 3.18
N ARG A 69 13.64 6.58 4.46
CA ARG A 69 14.77 5.85 5.05
C ARG A 69 14.39 4.55 5.76
N GLY A 70 13.11 4.39 6.10
CA GLY A 70 12.62 3.20 6.79
C GLY A 70 12.51 1.97 5.88
N ASP A 71 12.26 0.82 6.47
CA ASP A 71 11.98 -0.43 5.76
C ASP A 71 10.54 -0.43 5.21
N GLY A 72 10.34 0.28 4.09
CA GLY A 72 9.07 0.30 3.34
C GLY A 72 7.90 1.00 4.04
N ILE A 73 6.71 0.80 3.49
CA ILE A 73 5.47 1.38 4.00
C ILE A 73 4.86 0.53 5.12
N ALA A 74 5.00 -0.79 5.06
CA ALA A 74 4.57 -1.69 6.14
C ALA A 74 5.23 -1.33 7.48
N GLY A 75 6.53 -0.98 7.47
CA GLY A 75 7.27 -0.57 8.67
C GLY A 75 6.74 0.70 9.33
N ARG A 76 6.06 1.58 8.57
CA ARG A 76 5.44 2.80 9.13
C ARG A 76 4.19 2.51 9.97
N ALA A 77 3.52 1.39 9.72
CA ALA A 77 2.24 1.06 10.36
C ALA A 77 2.36 0.97 11.89
N ALA A 78 3.47 0.43 12.39
CA ALA A 78 3.74 0.31 13.82
C ALA A 78 3.70 1.67 14.54
N GLY A 79 4.19 2.74 13.90
CA GLY A 79 4.16 4.10 14.45
C GLY A 79 2.75 4.66 14.67
N TYR A 80 1.75 4.12 13.96
CA TYR A 80 0.33 4.47 14.14
C TYR A 80 -0.45 3.43 14.94
N GLY A 81 0.20 2.35 15.40
CA GLY A 81 -0.49 1.22 16.04
C GLY A 81 -1.38 0.42 15.07
N ILE A 82 -1.06 0.43 13.77
CA ILE A 82 -1.80 -0.30 12.73
C ILE A 82 -1.10 -1.62 12.42
N ALA A 83 -1.87 -2.70 12.24
CA ALA A 83 -1.32 -3.97 11.77
C ALA A 83 -0.82 -3.85 10.33
N ALA A 84 0.22 -4.60 9.96
CA ALA A 84 0.77 -4.58 8.62
C ALA A 84 0.97 -5.98 8.03
N LEU A 85 0.84 -6.06 6.71
CA LEU A 85 1.22 -7.22 5.90
C LEU A 85 2.12 -6.73 4.77
N ARG A 86 3.26 -7.39 4.59
CA ARG A 86 4.07 -7.28 3.38
C ARG A 86 4.07 -8.62 2.66
N PHE A 87 3.91 -8.59 1.35
CA PHE A 87 3.86 -9.78 0.51
C PHE A 87 4.39 -9.47 -0.89
N ASP A 88 4.71 -10.53 -1.63
CA ASP A 88 5.05 -10.44 -3.04
C ASP A 88 3.80 -10.01 -3.83
N GLY A 89 3.90 -8.87 -4.50
CA GLY A 89 2.86 -8.28 -5.35
C GLY A 89 2.82 -8.86 -6.76
N THR A 90 3.80 -9.68 -7.13
CA THR A 90 3.88 -10.37 -8.43
C THR A 90 3.25 -11.77 -8.38
N ASP A 91 3.24 -12.42 -7.22
CA ASP A 91 2.49 -13.66 -6.98
C ASP A 91 0.99 -13.38 -6.75
N ILE A 92 0.17 -13.75 -7.74
CA ILE A 92 -1.29 -13.61 -7.69
C ILE A 92 -1.94 -14.34 -6.51
N PHE A 93 -1.40 -15.49 -6.08
CA PHE A 93 -1.91 -16.23 -4.94
C PHE A 93 -1.54 -15.55 -3.62
N ALA A 94 -0.34 -14.99 -3.51
CA ALA A 94 0.06 -14.17 -2.37
C ALA A 94 -0.85 -12.94 -2.24
N VAL A 95 -1.09 -12.21 -3.34
CA VAL A 95 -1.99 -11.04 -3.35
C VAL A 95 -3.41 -11.43 -2.94
N TYR A 96 -3.95 -12.52 -3.50
CA TYR A 96 -5.29 -13.01 -3.18
C TYR A 96 -5.42 -13.39 -1.71
N ASN A 97 -4.49 -14.21 -1.20
CA ASN A 97 -4.51 -14.70 0.17
C ASN A 97 -4.31 -13.55 1.18
N ALA A 98 -3.37 -12.63 0.92
CA ALA A 98 -3.15 -11.47 1.77
C ALA A 98 -4.38 -10.56 1.83
N THR A 99 -5.03 -10.31 0.70
CA THR A 99 -6.25 -9.49 0.62
C THR A 99 -7.42 -10.14 1.35
N LYS A 100 -7.59 -11.46 1.18
CA LYS A 100 -8.62 -12.23 1.88
C LYS A 100 -8.42 -12.17 3.40
N MET A 101 -7.18 -12.46 3.86
CA MET A 101 -6.83 -12.43 5.28
C MET A 101 -6.97 -11.02 5.87
N ALA A 102 -6.53 -9.99 5.16
CA ALA A 102 -6.68 -8.60 5.57
C ALA A 102 -8.16 -8.22 5.74
N ARG A 103 -9.02 -8.60 4.79
CA ARG A 103 -10.46 -8.35 4.88
C ARG A 103 -11.07 -9.03 6.11
N GLU A 104 -10.72 -10.28 6.37
CA GLU A 104 -11.19 -11.03 7.54
C GLU A 104 -10.73 -10.37 8.85
N TYR A 105 -9.45 -9.96 8.93
CA TYR A 105 -8.91 -9.22 10.07
C TYR A 105 -9.66 -7.90 10.31
N VAL A 106 -9.86 -7.11 9.26
CA VAL A 106 -10.50 -5.80 9.35
C VAL A 106 -11.95 -5.93 9.83
N LEU A 107 -12.71 -6.89 9.28
CA LEU A 107 -14.10 -7.14 9.70
C LEU A 107 -14.19 -7.66 11.13
N LYS A 108 -13.31 -8.58 11.53
CA LYS A 108 -13.33 -9.18 12.86
C LYS A 108 -13.00 -8.18 13.96
N ASN A 109 -12.04 -7.29 13.69
CA ASN A 109 -11.50 -6.40 14.72
C ASN A 109 -12.03 -4.97 14.63
N ASN A 110 -12.70 -4.59 13.53
CA ASN A 110 -13.00 -3.20 13.18
C ASN A 110 -11.75 -2.32 13.29
N LYS A 111 -10.64 -2.75 12.68
CA LYS A 111 -9.36 -2.03 12.72
C LYS A 111 -8.76 -1.88 11.33
N PRO A 112 -7.97 -0.82 11.09
CA PRO A 112 -7.28 -0.68 9.82
C PRO A 112 -6.14 -1.70 9.69
N ILE A 113 -5.70 -1.91 8.46
CA ILE A 113 -4.49 -2.67 8.14
C ILE A 113 -3.73 -2.02 6.99
N VAL A 114 -2.41 -1.91 7.12
CA VAL A 114 -1.51 -1.52 6.02
C VAL A 114 -1.09 -2.77 5.27
N MET A 115 -1.21 -2.75 3.96
CA MET A 115 -0.79 -3.83 3.08
C MET A 115 0.27 -3.28 2.13
N GLU A 116 1.42 -3.92 2.03
CA GLU A 116 2.49 -3.54 1.12
C GLU A 116 2.79 -4.69 0.16
N ALA A 117 2.33 -4.53 -1.07
CA ALA A 117 2.63 -5.43 -2.17
C ALA A 117 3.94 -4.98 -2.84
N MET A 118 5.01 -5.74 -2.62
CA MET A 118 6.32 -5.50 -3.21
C MET A 118 6.30 -5.97 -4.67
N GLN A 119 6.58 -5.06 -5.60
CA GLN A 119 6.61 -5.36 -7.04
C GLN A 119 7.57 -4.42 -7.75
N TYR A 120 7.64 -4.52 -9.08
CA TYR A 120 8.43 -3.59 -9.89
C TYR A 120 7.64 -3.11 -11.10
N ARG A 121 7.74 -1.81 -11.39
CA ARG A 121 7.10 -1.24 -12.59
C ARG A 121 8.01 -1.48 -13.79
N ILE A 122 7.80 -2.57 -14.53
CA ILE A 122 8.63 -2.89 -15.72
C ILE A 122 8.58 -1.76 -16.77
N SER A 123 7.43 -1.12 -16.96
CA SER A 123 7.26 -0.05 -17.95
C SER A 123 7.67 1.35 -17.43
N HIS A 124 7.60 2.33 -18.32
CA HIS A 124 7.68 3.75 -17.99
C HIS A 124 6.57 4.16 -17.01
N HIS A 125 6.72 5.31 -16.36
CA HIS A 125 5.70 5.84 -15.46
C HIS A 125 4.37 6.09 -16.16
N SER A 126 4.45 6.65 -17.36
CA SER A 126 3.33 6.98 -18.23
C SER A 126 3.82 7.04 -19.69
N THR A 127 2.94 7.35 -20.63
CA THR A 127 3.29 7.55 -22.04
C THR A 127 4.19 8.76 -22.31
N SER A 128 4.38 9.63 -21.31
CA SER A 128 5.20 10.85 -21.41
C SER A 128 6.51 10.74 -20.63
N ASP A 129 6.83 9.56 -20.11
CA ASP A 129 8.02 9.27 -19.32
C ASP A 129 8.98 8.34 -20.07
N ASP A 130 10.28 8.51 -19.83
CA ASP A 130 11.32 7.60 -20.28
C ASP A 130 12.11 7.10 -19.08
N SER A 131 11.91 5.83 -18.74
CA SER A 131 12.56 5.22 -17.58
C SER A 131 14.03 4.89 -17.77
N THR A 132 14.51 4.82 -19.01
CA THR A 132 15.92 4.53 -19.30
C THR A 132 16.84 5.65 -18.80
N ALA A 133 16.30 6.85 -18.62
CA ALA A 133 17.03 8.01 -18.11
C ALA A 133 17.39 7.93 -16.62
N TYR A 134 16.72 7.07 -15.83
CA TYR A 134 16.87 7.06 -14.37
C TYR A 134 16.82 5.67 -13.73
N ARG A 135 16.59 4.59 -14.50
CA ARG A 135 16.68 3.21 -14.01
C ARG A 135 17.74 2.44 -14.79
N PRO A 136 18.70 1.80 -14.11
CA PRO A 136 19.67 0.95 -14.78
C PRO A 136 18.98 -0.25 -15.43
N ALA A 137 19.48 -0.67 -16.60
CA ALA A 137 18.92 -1.81 -17.33
C ALA A 137 18.99 -3.12 -16.51
N GLU A 138 20.01 -3.25 -15.66
CA GLU A 138 20.22 -4.38 -14.75
C GLU A 138 19.04 -4.58 -13.77
N ASP A 139 18.44 -3.49 -13.27
CA ASP A 139 17.26 -3.59 -12.41
C ASP A 139 16.09 -4.23 -13.17
N LEU A 140 15.91 -3.90 -14.45
CA LEU A 140 14.83 -4.47 -15.28
C LEU A 140 15.06 -5.96 -15.59
N GLU A 141 16.30 -6.39 -15.72
CA GLU A 141 16.63 -7.79 -16.01
C GLU A 141 16.23 -8.71 -14.85
N ILE A 142 16.48 -8.31 -13.60
CA ILE A 142 16.09 -9.07 -12.41
C ILE A 142 14.58 -9.34 -12.43
N TRP A 143 13.78 -8.31 -12.71
CA TRP A 143 12.31 -8.38 -12.71
C TRP A 143 11.69 -8.95 -14.00
N ASN A 144 12.49 -9.28 -15.01
CA ASN A 144 12.04 -9.97 -16.23
C ASN A 144 12.25 -11.50 -16.17
N THR A 145 12.91 -12.01 -15.12
CA THR A 145 13.09 -13.46 -14.91
C THR A 145 11.93 -14.06 -14.11
N THR A 146 12.04 -15.27 -13.57
CA THR A 146 11.09 -15.82 -12.58
C THR A 146 11.73 -15.94 -11.19
N GLU A 147 12.92 -15.35 -10.99
CA GLU A 147 13.77 -15.56 -9.81
C GLU A 147 13.79 -14.37 -8.83
N HIS A 148 12.82 -13.45 -8.93
CA HIS A 148 12.69 -12.27 -8.08
C HIS A 148 11.74 -12.47 -6.89
#